data_AF-A0A1Z3HTD3-F1
#
_entry.id   AF-A0A1Z3HTD3-F1
#
_cell.length_a   1.000
_cell.length_b   1.000
_cell.length_c   1.000
_cell.angle_alpha   90.00
_cell.angle_beta   90.00
_cell.angle_gamma   90.00
#
_symmetry.space_group_name_H-M   'P 1'
#
loop_
_entity.id
_entity.type
_entity.pdbx_description
1 polymer ?
#
loop_
_entity_poly.entity_id
_entity_poly.type
_entity_poly.pdbx_seq_one_letter_code
_entity_poly.pdbx_strand_id
1 'polypeptide(L)'
;MAYLLDTNIFIQAKNDYYGFDLCPGFWAWLEQQNEANTVFTHEVFNPRQPGRRKIKIPAVCHTFEVPYIRIFEMLRKEGALFVLEAALKPERQ
;
A
#
# COMPACT_ATOMS: atom_id res chain seq x y z
N MET A 1 -15.16 0.54 12.55
CA MET A 1 -15.47 -0.51 11.56
C MET A 1 -14.19 -1.32 11.32
N ALA A 2 -14.31 -2.62 10.99
CA ALA A 2 -13.18 -3.53 10.86
C ALA A 2 -12.59 -3.50 9.43
N TYR A 3 -11.26 -3.44 9.31
CA TYR A 3 -10.55 -3.44 8.03
C TYR A 3 -9.87 -4.79 7.77
N LEU A 4 -9.97 -5.28 6.54
CA LEU A 4 -9.24 -6.44 6.06
C LEU A 4 -8.01 -5.94 5.28
N LEU A 5 -6.91 -5.69 5.97
CA LEU A 5 -5.62 -5.51 5.32
C LEU A 5 -5.11 -6.89 4.90
N ASP A 6 -4.70 -7.03 3.64
CA ASP A 6 -4.00 -8.24 3.21
C ASP A 6 -2.70 -8.35 4.00
N THR A 7 -2.47 -9.47 4.68
CA THR A 7 -1.17 -9.75 5.30
C THR A 7 -0.03 -9.65 4.28
N ASN A 8 -0.30 -9.94 3.00
CA ASN A 8 0.68 -9.81 1.93
C ASN A 8 1.14 -8.35 1.73
N ILE A 9 0.31 -7.35 2.02
CA ILE A 9 0.74 -5.93 1.96
C ILE A 9 1.87 -5.71 2.94
N PHE A 10 1.72 -6.15 4.19
CA PHE A 10 2.77 -6.02 5.20
C PHE A 10 4.01 -6.84 4.86
N ILE A 11 3.84 -8.10 4.45
CA ILE A 11 4.95 -9.01 4.17
C ILE A 11 5.77 -8.53 2.96
N GLN A 12 5.11 -8.16 1.86
CA GLN A 12 5.80 -7.70 0.65
C GLN A 12 6.37 -6.30 0.83
N ALA A 13 5.65 -5.38 1.48
CA ALA A 13 6.17 -4.04 1.75
C ALA A 13 7.46 -4.10 2.58
N LYS A 14 7.46 -4.89 3.67
CA LYS A 14 8.66 -5.06 4.52
C LYS A 14 9.83 -5.71 3.75
N ASN A 15 9.56 -6.76 2.99
CA ASN A 15 10.62 -7.60 2.42
C ASN A 15 11.17 -7.09 1.07
N ASP A 16 10.40 -6.27 0.33
CA ASP A 16 10.80 -5.82 -1.00
C ASP A 16 11.05 -4.30 -1.05
N TYR A 17 9.97 -3.49 -1.03
CA TYR A 17 10.02 -2.11 -1.53
C TYR A 17 10.00 -1.02 -0.45
N TYR A 18 9.53 -1.35 0.76
CA TYR A 18 9.28 -0.40 1.85
C TYR A 18 9.74 -0.97 3.20
N GLY A 19 10.96 -1.51 3.24
CA GLY A 19 11.58 -1.90 4.51
C GLY A 19 11.48 -0.75 5.53
N PHE A 20 11.31 -1.08 6.82
CA PHE A 20 11.13 -0.07 7.88
C PHE A 20 12.24 0.99 7.88
N ASP A 21 13.47 0.56 7.58
CA ASP A 21 14.66 1.42 7.53
C ASP A 21 14.78 2.20 6.21
N LEU A 22 14.07 1.77 5.15
CA LEU A 22 14.15 2.38 3.81
C LEU A 22 13.05 3.43 3.60
N CYS A 23 11.85 3.20 4.14
CA CYS A 23 10.71 4.08 3.92
C CYS A 23 9.82 4.19 5.18
N PRO A 24 10.30 4.81 6.27
CA PRO A 24 9.50 4.99 7.49
C PRO A 24 8.23 5.82 7.24
N GLY A 25 8.28 6.76 6.29
CA GLY A 25 7.12 7.56 5.89
C GLY A 25 5.97 6.74 5.31
N PHE A 26 6.25 5.62 4.64
CA PHE A 26 5.21 4.70 4.15
C PHE A 26 4.41 4.09 5.31
N TRP A 27 5.10 3.70 6.39
CA TRP A 27 4.48 3.07 7.55
C TRP A 27 3.65 4.06 8.38
N ALA A 28 4.20 5.24 8.67
CA ALA A 28 3.48 6.31 9.37
C ALA A 28 2.23 6.76 8.59
N TRP A 29 2.34 6.81 7.26
CA TRP A 29 1.22 7.13 6.39
C TRP A 29 0.16 6.02 6.38
N LEU A 30 0.56 4.74 6.43
CA LEU A 30 -0.36 3.60 6.49
C LEU A 30 -1.19 3.61 7.79
N GLU A 31 -0.59 4.03 8.90
CA GLU A 31 -1.29 4.30 10.17
C GLU A 31 -2.32 5.42 10.00
N GLN A 32 -1.95 6.54 9.38
CA GLN A 32 -2.87 7.67 9.14
C GLN A 32 -4.08 7.27 8.28
N GLN A 33 -3.89 6.45 7.26
CA GLN A 33 -5.01 6.02 6.42
C GLN A 33 -5.88 4.92 7.01
N ASN A 34 -5.35 4.14 7.94
CA ASN A 34 -6.17 3.24 8.73
C ASN A 34 -7.27 4.04 9.47
N GLU A 35 -6.99 5.27 9.90
CA GLU A 35 -7.99 6.19 10.48
C GLU A 35 -9.00 6.71 9.44
N ALA A 36 -8.63 6.74 8.15
CA ALA A 36 -9.45 7.24 7.04
C ALA A 36 -10.38 6.17 6.40
N ASN A 37 -10.46 4.97 6.98
CA ASN A 37 -11.43 3.93 6.64
C ASN A 37 -11.37 3.39 5.19
N THR A 38 -10.20 3.36 4.55
CA THR A 38 -10.01 2.93 3.14
C THR A 38 -9.39 1.53 3.04
N VAL A 39 -9.83 0.68 2.08
CA VAL A 39 -9.18 -0.62 1.82
C VAL A 39 -8.01 -0.46 0.86
N PHE A 40 -6.86 -1.03 1.23
CA PHE A 40 -5.64 -0.99 0.44
C PHE A 40 -5.30 -2.35 -0.12
N THR A 41 -4.76 -2.39 -1.35
CA THR A 41 -4.32 -3.62 -1.99
C THR A 41 -3.17 -3.37 -2.96
N HIS A 42 -2.25 -4.33 -3.09
CA HIS A 42 -1.28 -4.36 -4.20
C HIS A 42 -1.85 -5.09 -5.42
N GLU A 43 -2.99 -5.76 -5.28
CA GLU A 43 -3.55 -6.58 -6.33
C GLU A 43 -4.25 -5.73 -7.39
N VAL A 44 -4.13 -6.16 -8.65
CA VAL A 44 -4.86 -5.56 -9.77
C VAL A 44 -6.18 -6.28 -9.95
N PHE A 45 -7.27 -5.51 -10.01
CA PHE A 45 -8.59 -6.02 -10.40
C PHE A 45 -8.53 -6.63 -11.79
N ASN A 46 -9.02 -7.86 -11.92
CA ASN A 46 -9.08 -8.54 -13.21
C ASN A 46 -10.48 -9.13 -13.42
N PRO A 47 -11.32 -8.51 -14.27
CA PRO A 47 -12.69 -8.96 -14.51
C PRO A 47 -12.75 -10.27 -15.31
N ARG A 48 -11.64 -10.68 -15.95
CA ARG A 48 -11.56 -11.91 -16.78
C ARG A 48 -11.14 -13.15 -15.99
N GLN A 49 -10.97 -13.06 -14.67
CA GLN A 49 -10.50 -14.19 -13.84
C GLN A 49 -11.45 -14.55 -12.68
N PRO A 50 -12.73 -14.94 -12.92
CA PRO A 50 -13.64 -15.29 -11.83
C PRO A 50 -13.36 -16.67 -11.19
N GLY A 51 -12.36 -17.44 -11.64
CA GLY A 51 -12.30 -18.89 -11.39
C GLY A 51 -10.98 -19.49 -10.91
N ARG A 52 -10.00 -18.70 -10.42
CA ARG A 52 -8.82 -19.29 -9.74
C ARG A 52 -9.14 -19.58 -8.28
N ARG A 53 -8.46 -20.59 -7.72
CA ARG A 53 -8.50 -21.01 -6.30
C ARG A 53 -8.18 -19.87 -5.30
N LYS A 54 -7.66 -18.73 -5.77
CA LYS A 54 -7.36 -17.53 -4.97
C LYS A 54 -8.21 -16.36 -5.46
N ILE A 55 -9.22 -16.02 -4.66
CA ILE A 55 -10.05 -14.82 -4.84
C ILE A 55 -9.19 -13.61 -4.47
N LYS A 56 -9.17 -12.59 -5.34
CA LYS A 56 -8.44 -11.33 -5.12
C LYS A 56 -9.26 -10.34 -4.33
N ILE A 57 -8.62 -9.51 -3.52
CA ILE A 57 -9.26 -8.48 -2.70
C ILE A 57 -10.06 -7.48 -3.56
N PRO A 58 -9.52 -6.91 -4.67
CA PRO A 58 -10.31 -6.05 -5.54
C PRO A 58 -11.60 -6.67 -6.05
N ALA A 59 -11.65 -8.00 -6.27
CA ALA A 59 -12.86 -8.68 -6.73
C ALA A 59 -13.92 -8.75 -5.62
N VAL A 60 -13.50 -8.98 -4.38
CA VAL A 60 -14.36 -8.91 -3.20
C VAL A 60 -14.87 -7.48 -3.02
N CYS A 61 -13.98 -6.49 -2.98
CA CYS A 61 -14.35 -5.08 -2.83
C CYS A 61 -15.34 -4.62 -3.91
N HIS A 62 -15.13 -5.02 -5.17
CA HIS A 62 -16.07 -4.72 -6.26
C HIS A 62 -17.44 -5.39 -6.05
N THR A 63 -17.49 -6.63 -5.52
CA THR A 63 -18.75 -7.36 -5.29
C THR A 63 -19.56 -6.75 -4.14
N PHE A 64 -18.88 -6.24 -3.11
CA PHE A 64 -19.51 -5.64 -1.93
C PHE A 64 -19.60 -4.11 -2.00
N GLU A 65 -19.29 -3.50 -3.15
CA GLU A 65 -19.29 -2.04 -3.36
C GLU A 65 -18.43 -1.28 -2.33
N VAL A 66 -17.35 -1.92 -1.85
CA VAL A 66 -16.42 -1.33 -0.89
C VAL A 66 -15.35 -0.56 -1.66
N PRO A 67 -15.09 0.72 -1.35
CA PRO A 67 -14.02 1.47 -1.98
C PRO A 67 -12.67 0.86 -1.62
N TYR A 68 -11.82 0.73 -2.64
CA TYR A 68 -10.44 0.29 -2.47
C TYR A 68 -9.51 1.14 -3.35
N ILE A 69 -8.26 1.26 -2.94
CA ILE A 69 -7.22 1.96 -3.71
C ILE A 69 -5.95 1.11 -3.77
N ARG A 70 -5.28 1.13 -4.91
CA ARG A 70 -3.98 0.47 -5.03
C ARG A 70 -2.88 1.35 -4.44
N ILE A 71 -1.86 0.71 -3.88
CA ILE A 71 -0.79 1.43 -3.18
C ILE A 71 -0.06 2.43 -4.08
N PHE A 72 0.27 2.09 -5.33
CA PHE A 72 0.90 3.06 -6.24
C PHE A 72 -0.03 4.17 -6.73
N GLU A 73 -1.32 3.91 -6.84
CA GLU A 73 -2.30 4.95 -7.17
C GLU A 73 -2.44 5.93 -6.02
N MET A 74 -2.50 5.39 -4.82
CA MET A 74 -2.47 6.17 -3.59
C MET A 74 -1.19 7.02 -3.51
N LEU A 75 0.01 6.43 -3.68
CA LEU A 75 1.26 7.17 -3.51
C LEU A 75 1.35 8.36 -4.46
N ARG A 76 0.83 8.20 -5.68
CA ARG A 76 0.72 9.29 -6.65
C ARG A 76 -0.28 10.35 -6.25
N LYS A 77 -1.45 9.95 -5.71
CA LYS A 77 -2.49 10.86 -5.24
C LYS A 77 -1.99 11.73 -4.08
N GLU A 78 -1.22 11.14 -3.18
CA GLU A 78 -0.68 11.82 -1.98
C GLU A 78 0.64 12.58 -2.26
N GLY A 79 1.13 12.57 -3.52
CA GLY A 79 2.37 13.25 -3.88
C GLY A 79 3.60 12.69 -3.18
N ALA A 80 3.58 11.41 -2.79
CA ALA A 80 4.67 10.77 -2.08
C ALA A 80 5.94 10.75 -2.96
N LEU A 81 7.03 11.26 -2.41
CA LEU A 81 8.35 11.27 -3.05
C LEU A 81 9.27 10.29 -2.34
N PHE A 82 9.96 9.46 -3.13
CA PHE A 82 11.05 8.64 -2.62
C PHE A 82 12.31 9.50 -2.54
N VAL A 83 12.69 9.88 -1.32
CA VAL A 83 13.90 10.65 -1.06
C VAL A 83 15.02 9.68 -0.69
N LEU A 84 16.11 9.72 -1.44
CA LEU A 84 17.33 8.98 -1.08
C LEU A 84 18.13 9.81 -0.08
N GLU A 85 18.29 9.35 1.16
CA GLU A 85 18.94 10.09 2.26
C GLU A 85 20.46 10.33 2.07
N ALA A 86 21.03 9.87 0.95
CA ALA A 86 22.44 10.11 0.61
C ALA A 86 22.80 11.59 0.32
N ALA A 87 21.82 12.50 0.26
CA ALA A 87 22.03 13.94 0.05
C ALA A 87 22.15 14.76 1.35
N LEU A 88 22.01 14.15 2.53
CA LEU A 88 22.20 14.80 3.84
C LEU A 88 23.52 14.35 4.48
N LYS A 89 24.65 14.58 3.82
CA LYS A 89 25.92 14.70 4.54
C LYS A 89 26.12 16.17 4.89
N PRO A 90 26.28 16.55 6.18
CA PRO A 90 26.76 17.88 6.50
C PRO A 90 28.18 18.01 5.92
N GLU A 91 28.44 19.10 5.20
CA GLU A 91 29.79 19.50 4.82
C GLU A 91 30.67 19.45 6.09
N ARG A 92 31.66 18.55 6.10
CA ARG A 92 32.71 18.61 7.10
C ARG A 92 33.65 19.74 6.68
N GLN A 93 33.67 20.77 7.52
CA GLN A 93 34.67 21.83 7.52
C GLN A 93 36.01 21.29 8.02
#